data_AF-A0A7C8VJ02-F1
#
_entry.id   AF-A0A7C8VJ02-F1
#
_cell.length_a   1.000
_cell.length_b   1.000
_cell.length_c   1.000
_cell.angle_alpha   90.00
_cell.angle_beta   90.00
_cell.angle_gamma   90.00
#
_symmetry.space_group_name_H-M   'P 1'
#
loop_
_entity.id
_entity.type
_entity.pdbx_description
1 polymer ?
#
loop_
_entity_poly.entity_id
_entity_poly.type
_entity_poly.pdbx_seq_one_letter_code
_entity_poly.pdbx_strand_id
1 'polypeptide(L)'
;MASKKNRGTYRAQNISVDTTKEELTAALESQLIGDENYNFDIRLAPDCIDPENCQVATIKVTPFTTKAPAFLARETPSFHLKGKLINIDANFYGLTQLYPVPEPNETKLEYVLLNPLGIIVALSGLNSHAYGSWAHTESEDNTTTMWLQDFLNRDDQLQNCRTMIFGYNTKYDAKAQHWIDDYVNILLTELNKARSGKEEQRRPLVLMGHSFGGTIVAHAYVTASIHERYKDIHESVAGVFFFGVPFSGIKLDDVQSMLEDIDEEELSNQCEGIVQHGLELLKYIDYEAGRVTLTTQTFVNQISDNQIYIYSFYETHKTKAVARVEGGGWGRCGEPILVVSQNSARLRIDKFEESIAAEANHSTIVKLQSPQDKTYTTIRDRLKRIMERSENTGVYPSIKSIDLVSIST
;
A
#
# COMPACT_ATOMS: atom_id res chain seq x y z
N MET A 1 -4.73 -21.56 12.90
CA MET A 1 -5.74 -20.77 12.14
C MET A 1 -5.03 -19.62 11.44
N ALA A 2 -4.96 -19.62 10.11
CA ALA A 2 -4.47 -18.45 9.38
C ALA A 2 -5.43 -17.28 9.65
N SER A 3 -4.95 -16.22 10.31
CA SER A 3 -5.73 -14.99 10.42
C SER A 3 -6.14 -14.55 9.01
N LYS A 4 -7.43 -14.30 8.76
CA LYS A 4 -7.88 -13.66 7.51
C LYS A 4 -7.22 -12.28 7.41
N LYS A 5 -6.07 -12.21 6.75
CA LYS A 5 -5.23 -11.00 6.67
C LYS A 5 -5.95 -9.84 5.98
N ASN A 6 -6.99 -10.12 5.19
CA ASN A 6 -7.84 -9.13 4.55
C ASN A 6 -8.84 -8.44 5.50
N ARG A 7 -8.96 -8.87 6.76
CA ARG A 7 -9.83 -8.24 7.78
C ARG A 7 -11.29 -8.07 7.33
N GLY A 8 -11.81 -9.06 6.59
CA GLY A 8 -13.18 -9.03 6.07
C GLY A 8 -13.40 -7.98 4.97
N THR A 9 -12.32 -7.46 4.40
CA THR A 9 -12.35 -6.44 3.36
C THR A 9 -12.05 -7.06 1.99
N TYR A 10 -12.77 -6.64 0.97
CA TYR A 10 -12.70 -7.11 -0.41
C TYR A 10 -12.68 -5.92 -1.36
N ARG A 11 -12.20 -6.12 -2.59
CA ARG A 11 -12.22 -5.15 -3.67
C ARG A 11 -13.15 -5.61 -4.78
N ALA A 12 -14.14 -4.80 -5.14
CA ALA A 12 -14.88 -4.99 -6.38
C ALA A 12 -14.24 -4.18 -7.51
N GLN A 13 -14.18 -4.76 -8.70
CA GLN A 13 -13.60 -4.15 -9.90
C GLN A 13 -14.57 -4.23 -11.08
N ASN A 14 -14.29 -3.42 -12.12
CA ASN A 14 -15.10 -3.33 -13.34
C ASN A 14 -16.54 -2.82 -13.08
N ILE A 15 -16.70 -1.97 -12.06
CA ILE A 15 -17.98 -1.32 -11.77
C ILE A 15 -18.14 -0.15 -12.73
N SER A 16 -19.31 0.02 -13.33
CA SER A 16 -19.60 1.16 -14.20
C SER A 16 -19.55 2.47 -13.42
N VAL A 17 -19.02 3.56 -14.01
CA VAL A 17 -18.87 4.87 -13.34
C VAL A 17 -20.20 5.47 -12.86
N ASP A 18 -21.32 5.08 -13.48
CA ASP A 18 -22.68 5.51 -13.12
C ASP A 18 -23.35 4.63 -12.05
N THR A 19 -22.68 3.57 -11.57
CA THR A 19 -23.20 2.72 -10.49
C THR A 19 -23.14 3.46 -9.15
N THR A 20 -24.27 3.56 -8.45
CA THR A 20 -24.30 4.17 -7.11
C THR A 20 -23.91 3.17 -6.02
N LYS A 21 -23.62 3.69 -4.82
CA LYS A 21 -23.35 2.85 -3.64
C LYS A 21 -24.54 1.94 -3.33
N GLU A 22 -25.76 2.47 -3.40
CA GLU A 22 -27.00 1.76 -3.10
C GLU A 22 -27.25 0.63 -4.11
N GLU A 23 -27.02 0.87 -5.40
CA GLU A 23 -27.13 -0.16 -6.43
C GLU A 23 -26.14 -1.30 -6.21
N LEU A 24 -24.89 -0.99 -5.86
CA LEU A 24 -23.89 -2.00 -5.55
C LEU A 24 -24.20 -2.77 -4.26
N THR A 25 -24.69 -2.08 -3.22
CA THR A 25 -25.15 -2.71 -1.97
C THR A 25 -26.26 -3.70 -2.24
N ALA A 26 -27.32 -3.28 -2.96
CA ALA A 26 -28.44 -4.17 -3.29
C ALA A 26 -27.98 -5.39 -4.11
N ALA A 27 -27.04 -5.21 -5.04
CA ALA A 27 -26.49 -6.30 -5.84
C ALA A 27 -25.67 -7.31 -5.01
N LEU A 28 -24.95 -6.85 -3.97
CA LEU A 28 -24.23 -7.71 -3.03
C LEU A 28 -25.19 -8.45 -2.09
N GLU A 29 -26.19 -7.75 -1.55
CA GLU A 29 -27.22 -8.32 -0.70
C GLU A 29 -28.01 -9.42 -1.43
N SER A 30 -28.29 -9.24 -2.73
CA SER A 30 -28.94 -10.26 -3.53
C SER A 30 -28.10 -11.53 -3.75
N GLN A 31 -26.79 -11.52 -3.42
CA GLN A 31 -25.94 -12.71 -3.47
C GLN A 31 -25.97 -13.53 -2.18
N LEU A 32 -26.53 -12.98 -1.09
CA LEU A 32 -26.66 -13.69 0.18
C LEU A 32 -27.70 -14.81 0.06
N ILE A 33 -27.45 -15.92 0.73
CA ILE A 33 -28.33 -17.10 0.68
C ILE A 33 -28.79 -17.54 2.07
N GLY A 34 -29.99 -18.11 2.15
CA GLY A 34 -30.54 -18.66 3.39
C GLY A 34 -30.60 -17.62 4.52
N ASP A 35 -30.02 -17.95 5.66
CA ASP A 35 -30.00 -17.11 6.87
C ASP A 35 -28.71 -16.26 6.99
N GLU A 36 -27.99 -16.04 5.89
CA GLU A 36 -26.81 -15.16 5.89
C GLU A 36 -27.20 -13.72 6.22
N ASN A 37 -26.75 -13.24 7.39
CA ASN A 37 -26.99 -11.89 7.87
C ASN A 37 -25.70 -11.09 7.90
N TYR A 38 -25.33 -10.54 6.74
CA TYR A 38 -24.16 -9.68 6.57
C TYR A 38 -24.56 -8.31 6.01
N ASN A 39 -23.87 -7.27 6.45
CA ASN A 39 -23.95 -5.92 5.89
C ASN A 39 -22.65 -5.54 5.20
N PHE A 40 -22.76 -4.70 4.18
CA PHE A 40 -21.63 -4.25 3.35
C PHE A 40 -21.40 -2.75 3.53
N ASP A 41 -20.28 -2.36 4.15
CA ASP A 41 -19.81 -0.97 4.10
C ASP A 41 -18.96 -0.78 2.84
N ILE A 42 -19.50 -0.01 1.91
CA ILE A 42 -18.96 0.19 0.57
C ILE A 42 -18.38 1.58 0.42
N ARG A 43 -17.19 1.65 -0.18
CA ARG A 43 -16.55 2.89 -0.61
C ARG A 43 -16.13 2.78 -2.06
N LEU A 44 -16.76 3.58 -2.91
CA LEU A 44 -16.44 3.70 -4.32
C LEU A 44 -15.23 4.62 -4.52
N ALA A 45 -14.40 4.34 -5.51
CA ALA A 45 -13.30 5.19 -5.95
C ALA A 45 -13.06 4.98 -7.46
N PRO A 46 -12.55 5.98 -8.20
CA PRO A 46 -12.21 5.82 -9.61
C PRO A 46 -11.22 4.66 -9.84
N ASP A 47 -11.34 3.96 -10.97
CA ASP A 47 -10.34 2.98 -11.36
C ASP A 47 -8.97 3.64 -11.60
N CYS A 48 -7.89 2.92 -11.30
CA CYS A 48 -6.55 3.51 -11.40
C CYS A 48 -6.13 3.81 -12.85
N ILE A 49 -6.64 3.04 -13.81
CA ILE A 49 -6.20 3.07 -15.21
C ILE A 49 -7.29 3.62 -16.12
N ASP A 50 -8.56 3.29 -15.85
CA ASP A 50 -9.71 3.68 -16.66
C ASP A 50 -10.80 4.40 -15.83
N PRO A 51 -10.48 5.55 -15.20
CA PRO A 51 -11.40 6.26 -14.31
C PRO A 51 -12.63 6.85 -15.02
N GLU A 52 -12.58 7.02 -16.35
CA GLU A 52 -13.68 7.58 -17.14
C GLU A 52 -14.82 6.58 -17.35
N ASN A 53 -14.52 5.28 -17.39
CA ASN A 53 -15.52 4.23 -17.67
C ASN A 53 -15.74 3.28 -16.50
N CYS A 54 -14.79 3.21 -15.56
CA CYS A 54 -14.76 2.23 -14.49
C CYS A 54 -14.44 2.86 -13.13
N GLN A 55 -15.02 2.25 -12.11
CA GLN A 55 -14.69 2.48 -10.71
C GLN A 55 -14.42 1.15 -10.00
N VAL A 56 -13.77 1.25 -8.85
CA VAL A 56 -13.51 0.17 -7.91
C VAL A 56 -14.27 0.43 -6.62
N ALA A 57 -14.54 -0.62 -5.84
CA ALA A 57 -15.11 -0.48 -4.51
C ALA A 57 -14.29 -1.23 -3.47
N THR A 58 -14.03 -0.59 -2.33
CA THR A 58 -13.66 -1.30 -1.10
C THR A 58 -14.94 -1.74 -0.41
N ILE A 59 -15.07 -3.03 -0.11
CA ILE A 59 -16.23 -3.63 0.54
C ILE A 59 -15.78 -4.23 1.86
N LYS A 60 -16.26 -3.68 2.97
CA LYS A 60 -16.05 -4.24 4.32
C LYS A 60 -17.31 -5.00 4.74
N VAL A 61 -17.14 -6.29 5.01
CA VAL A 61 -18.23 -7.18 5.42
C VAL A 61 -18.35 -7.16 6.94
N THR A 62 -19.57 -6.94 7.44
CA THR A 62 -19.90 -6.92 8.87
C THR A 62 -21.07 -7.85 9.19
N PRO A 63 -21.09 -8.55 10.34
CA PRO A 63 -20.02 -8.63 11.31
C PRO A 63 -18.79 -9.35 10.73
N PHE A 64 -17.60 -8.99 11.20
CA PHE A 64 -16.39 -9.74 10.84
C PHE A 64 -16.43 -11.10 11.53
N THR A 65 -16.63 -12.16 10.76
CA THR A 65 -16.63 -13.53 11.28
C THR A 65 -15.56 -14.39 10.59
N THR A 66 -15.28 -15.55 11.18
CA THR A 66 -14.38 -16.53 10.59
C THR A 66 -14.89 -17.05 9.24
N LYS A 67 -16.21 -17.04 9.01
CA LYS A 67 -16.84 -17.42 7.74
C LYS A 67 -17.19 -16.18 6.92
N ALA A 68 -16.87 -16.21 5.64
CA ALA A 68 -17.33 -15.16 4.71
C ALA A 68 -18.70 -15.58 4.14
N PRO A 69 -19.49 -14.64 3.60
CA PRO A 69 -20.62 -14.97 2.73
C PRO A 69 -20.25 -16.03 1.69
N ALA A 70 -21.15 -16.97 1.42
CA ALA A 70 -20.89 -18.13 0.57
C ALA A 70 -20.42 -17.74 -0.84
N PHE A 71 -20.95 -16.66 -1.41
CA PHE A 71 -20.53 -16.16 -2.72
C PHE A 71 -19.09 -15.64 -2.74
N LEU A 72 -18.60 -15.07 -1.62
CA LEU A 72 -17.22 -14.59 -1.44
C LEU A 72 -16.23 -15.72 -1.12
N ALA A 73 -16.72 -16.91 -0.76
CA ALA A 73 -15.89 -18.08 -0.51
C ALA A 73 -15.58 -18.90 -1.78
N ARG A 74 -16.14 -18.51 -2.94
CA ARG A 74 -15.84 -19.10 -4.24
C ARG A 74 -14.39 -18.81 -4.65
N GLU A 75 -13.81 -19.62 -5.54
CA GLU A 75 -12.44 -19.41 -6.05
C GLU A 75 -12.32 -18.08 -6.82
N THR A 76 -13.32 -17.78 -7.65
CA THR A 76 -13.43 -16.53 -8.41
C THR A 76 -14.78 -15.85 -8.14
N PRO A 77 -14.95 -15.16 -6.99
CA PRO A 77 -16.20 -14.49 -6.65
C PRO A 77 -16.54 -13.39 -7.66
N SER A 78 -17.71 -13.49 -8.28
CA SER A 78 -18.20 -12.50 -9.25
C SER A 78 -19.72 -12.52 -9.38
N PHE A 79 -20.28 -11.42 -9.89
CA PHE A 79 -21.70 -11.28 -10.23
C PHE A 79 -21.89 -10.25 -11.34
N HIS A 80 -23.05 -10.25 -11.99
CA HIS A 80 -23.36 -9.27 -13.04
C HIS A 80 -24.08 -8.05 -12.46
N LEU A 81 -23.68 -6.85 -12.88
CA LEU A 81 -24.35 -5.60 -12.56
C LEU A 81 -24.24 -4.65 -13.77
N LYS A 82 -25.39 -4.08 -14.21
CA LYS A 82 -25.47 -3.19 -15.38
C LYS A 82 -24.76 -3.75 -16.63
N GLY A 83 -24.89 -5.06 -16.88
CA GLY A 83 -24.28 -5.73 -18.04
C GLY A 83 -22.76 -5.96 -17.95
N LYS A 84 -22.10 -5.54 -16.86
CA LYS A 84 -20.69 -5.83 -16.59
C LYS A 84 -20.56 -6.99 -15.60
N LEU A 85 -19.51 -7.80 -15.78
CA LEU A 85 -19.10 -8.80 -14.79
C LEU A 85 -18.23 -8.10 -13.72
N ILE A 86 -18.76 -8.02 -12.50
CA ILE A 86 -18.07 -7.47 -11.34
C ILE A 86 -17.24 -8.57 -10.70
N ASN A 87 -15.94 -8.37 -10.64
CA ASN A 87 -15.03 -9.31 -9.98
C ASN A 87 -14.77 -8.85 -8.54
N ILE A 88 -14.84 -9.77 -7.58
CA ILE A 88 -14.53 -9.49 -6.18
C ILE A 88 -13.22 -10.17 -5.80
N ASP A 89 -12.20 -9.35 -5.55
CA ASP A 89 -10.85 -9.76 -5.17
C ASP A 89 -10.64 -9.61 -3.65
N ALA A 90 -10.17 -10.69 -3.02
CA ALA A 90 -9.86 -10.71 -1.59
C ALA A 90 -8.39 -10.35 -1.28
N ASN A 91 -7.53 -10.14 -2.28
CA ASN A 91 -6.08 -9.93 -2.11
C ASN A 91 -5.62 -8.50 -2.40
N PHE A 92 -6.37 -7.77 -3.24
CA PHE A 92 -6.06 -6.41 -3.71
C PHE A 92 -4.80 -6.34 -4.58
N TYR A 93 -4.59 -7.32 -5.48
CA TYR A 93 -3.41 -7.30 -6.37
C TYR A 93 -3.50 -6.17 -7.43
N GLY A 94 -2.36 -5.56 -7.76
CA GLY A 94 -2.29 -4.37 -8.59
C GLY A 94 -2.62 -3.08 -7.83
N LEU A 95 -2.79 -1.98 -8.56
CA LEU A 95 -3.14 -0.70 -7.97
C LEU A 95 -4.61 -0.66 -7.53
N THR A 96 -4.87 -0.04 -6.39
CA THR A 96 -6.23 0.26 -5.91
C THR A 96 -6.26 1.67 -5.35
N GLN A 97 -7.06 2.54 -5.95
CA GLN A 97 -7.37 3.84 -5.38
C GLN A 97 -8.35 3.69 -4.22
N LEU A 98 -8.09 4.40 -3.13
CA LEU A 98 -8.79 4.18 -1.87
C LEU A 98 -10.07 5.02 -1.73
N TYR A 99 -10.12 6.20 -2.35
CA TYR A 99 -11.25 7.14 -2.27
C TYR A 99 -11.22 8.09 -3.49
N PRO A 100 -12.35 8.72 -3.85
CA PRO A 100 -12.38 9.72 -4.89
C PRO A 100 -11.69 11.00 -4.39
N VAL A 101 -10.94 11.65 -5.27
CA VAL A 101 -10.45 13.01 -5.00
C VAL A 101 -11.61 13.97 -5.27
N PRO A 102 -11.92 14.93 -4.38
CA PRO A 102 -13.01 15.88 -4.61
C PRO A 102 -12.81 16.67 -5.92
N GLU A 103 -13.83 16.67 -6.77
CA GLU A 103 -13.85 17.52 -7.98
C GLU A 103 -14.01 18.99 -7.58
N PRO A 104 -13.33 19.94 -8.24
CA PRO A 104 -13.49 21.36 -7.97
C PRO A 104 -14.93 21.82 -8.22
N ASN A 105 -15.59 22.40 -7.21
CA ASN A 105 -16.91 23.02 -7.41
C ASN A 105 -16.77 24.31 -8.24
N GLU A 106 -17.49 24.40 -9.38
CA GLU A 106 -17.54 25.56 -10.29
C GLU A 106 -17.93 26.91 -9.65
N THR A 107 -18.52 26.90 -8.46
CA THR A 107 -19.03 28.10 -7.79
C THR A 107 -18.07 28.78 -6.81
N LYS A 108 -16.88 28.21 -6.59
CA LYS A 108 -15.81 28.94 -5.91
C LYS A 108 -14.82 29.46 -6.95
N LEU A 109 -14.38 30.70 -6.78
CA LEU A 109 -13.22 31.32 -7.44
C LEU A 109 -11.87 30.58 -7.20
N GLU A 110 -11.95 29.33 -6.74
CA GLU A 110 -10.91 28.38 -6.36
C GLU A 110 -10.59 27.41 -7.54
N TYR A 111 -11.00 27.76 -8.77
CA TYR A 111 -10.78 26.97 -9.99
C TYR A 111 -9.28 26.81 -10.35
N VAL A 112 -8.40 27.58 -9.70
CA VAL A 112 -6.94 27.56 -9.90
C VAL A 112 -6.19 26.81 -8.79
N LEU A 113 -6.89 26.32 -7.75
CA LEU A 113 -6.27 25.81 -6.51
C LEU A 113 -6.42 24.31 -6.24
N LEU A 114 -7.10 23.52 -7.08
CA LEU A 114 -7.47 22.13 -6.76
C LEU A 114 -7.26 21.13 -7.91
N ASN A 115 -6.07 21.15 -8.53
CA ASN A 115 -5.56 19.91 -9.12
C ASN A 115 -5.14 18.97 -7.97
N PRO A 116 -5.25 17.63 -8.10
CA PRO A 116 -4.80 16.72 -7.07
C PRO A 116 -3.35 17.03 -6.70
N LEU A 117 -3.11 17.33 -5.43
CA LEU A 117 -1.84 17.89 -4.94
C LEU A 117 -0.66 16.94 -5.20
N GLY A 118 -0.94 15.65 -5.24
CA GLY A 118 0.01 14.61 -5.58
C GLY A 118 -0.62 13.22 -5.60
N ILE A 119 0.22 12.23 -5.82
CA ILE A 119 -0.10 10.80 -5.80
C ILE A 119 0.65 10.16 -4.64
N ILE A 120 -0.05 9.38 -3.81
CA ILE A 120 0.54 8.59 -2.74
C ILE A 120 0.35 7.12 -3.07
N VAL A 121 1.43 6.32 -3.05
CA VAL A 121 1.37 4.88 -3.34
C VAL A 121 2.02 4.10 -2.20
N ALA A 122 1.26 3.20 -1.59
CA ALA A 122 1.70 2.43 -0.44
C ALA A 122 1.84 0.93 -0.73
N LEU A 123 3.00 0.36 -0.35
CA LEU A 123 3.39 -1.03 -0.55
C LEU A 123 3.60 -1.73 0.80
N SER A 124 2.88 -2.83 1.00
CA SER A 124 2.98 -3.67 2.20
C SER A 124 4.24 -4.56 2.20
N GLY A 125 4.55 -5.27 3.28
CA GLY A 125 5.73 -6.16 3.34
C GLY A 125 5.54 -7.57 2.74
N LEU A 126 6.55 -8.43 2.94
CA LEU A 126 6.53 -9.84 2.54
C LEU A 126 5.44 -10.64 3.28
N ASN A 127 4.80 -11.60 2.59
CA ASN A 127 3.73 -12.43 3.12
C ASN A 127 2.67 -11.60 3.88
N SER A 128 2.31 -10.44 3.33
CA SER A 128 1.35 -9.52 3.92
C SER A 128 0.16 -9.32 2.98
N HIS A 129 -0.84 -8.58 3.43
CA HIS A 129 -2.02 -8.26 2.63
C HIS A 129 -2.02 -6.78 2.30
N ALA A 130 -2.26 -6.40 1.04
CA ALA A 130 -2.12 -5.02 0.58
C ALA A 130 -2.98 -4.04 1.39
N TYR A 131 -4.28 -4.29 1.54
CA TYR A 131 -5.15 -3.47 2.40
C TYR A 131 -4.91 -3.70 3.90
N GLY A 132 -5.03 -4.94 4.37
CA GLY A 132 -4.95 -5.31 5.79
C GLY A 132 -3.60 -5.03 6.49
N SER A 133 -2.52 -4.76 5.76
CA SER A 133 -1.25 -4.32 6.37
C SER A 133 -1.34 -2.91 6.95
N TRP A 134 -2.13 -2.03 6.33
CA TRP A 134 -2.35 -0.65 6.76
C TRP A 134 -3.59 -0.50 7.65
N ALA A 135 -4.26 -1.61 7.93
CA ALA A 135 -5.50 -1.63 8.69
C ALA A 135 -5.26 -2.10 10.13
N HIS A 136 -5.68 -1.27 11.08
CA HIS A 136 -5.86 -1.65 12.47
C HIS A 136 -7.22 -2.34 12.64
N THR A 137 -7.32 -3.34 13.51
CA THR A 137 -8.61 -3.98 13.85
C THR A 137 -8.81 -3.84 15.35
N GLU A 138 -9.87 -3.14 15.74
CA GLU A 138 -10.28 -3.01 17.13
C GLU A 138 -10.97 -4.30 17.60
N SER A 139 -10.57 -4.75 18.80
CA SER A 139 -11.00 -6.03 19.36
C SER A 139 -12.45 -6.02 19.84
N GLU A 140 -12.97 -4.85 20.23
CA GLU A 140 -14.22 -4.73 20.99
C GLU A 140 -15.45 -4.59 20.08
N ASP A 141 -15.33 -3.93 18.93
CA ASP A 141 -16.42 -3.68 17.99
C ASP A 141 -16.17 -4.27 16.59
N ASN A 142 -15.04 -4.98 16.40
CA ASN A 142 -14.55 -5.46 15.11
C ASN A 142 -14.45 -4.36 14.04
N THR A 143 -14.23 -3.10 14.44
CA THR A 143 -13.99 -2.03 13.49
C THR A 143 -12.57 -2.11 12.95
N THR A 144 -12.48 -2.30 11.65
CA THR A 144 -11.25 -2.12 10.89
C THR A 144 -11.09 -0.65 10.48
N THR A 145 -10.00 -0.01 10.90
CA THR A 145 -9.61 1.36 10.53
C THR A 145 -8.35 1.28 9.66
N MET A 146 -8.40 1.82 8.45
CA MET A 146 -7.31 1.84 7.49
C MET A 146 -6.92 3.28 7.20
N TRP A 147 -5.91 3.80 7.91
CA TRP A 147 -5.62 5.24 7.99
C TRP A 147 -5.34 5.92 6.64
N LEU A 148 -4.78 5.20 5.65
CA LEU A 148 -4.59 5.73 4.30
C LEU A 148 -5.93 6.07 3.63
N GLN A 149 -7.00 5.33 3.92
CA GLN A 149 -8.35 5.58 3.40
C GLN A 149 -9.19 6.44 4.36
N ASP A 150 -9.13 6.16 5.66
CA ASP A 150 -10.00 6.74 6.67
C ASP A 150 -9.57 8.13 7.12
N PHE A 151 -8.27 8.38 7.23
CA PHE A 151 -7.75 9.63 7.80
C PHE A 151 -7.33 10.59 6.70
N LEU A 152 -6.62 10.13 5.67
CA LEU A 152 -6.19 11.01 4.57
C LEU A 152 -7.38 11.62 3.82
N ASN A 153 -8.43 10.85 3.56
CA ASN A 153 -9.67 11.33 2.92
C ASN A 153 -10.45 12.36 3.77
N ARG A 154 -10.09 12.55 5.04
CA ARG A 154 -10.73 13.53 5.94
C ARG A 154 -9.81 14.68 6.31
N ASP A 155 -8.56 14.64 5.87
CA ASP A 155 -7.61 15.72 6.08
C ASP A 155 -7.90 16.84 5.08
N ASP A 156 -7.87 18.08 5.55
CA ASP A 156 -8.21 19.28 4.79
C ASP A 156 -7.39 19.46 3.51
N GLN A 157 -6.11 19.06 3.54
CA GLN A 157 -5.20 19.16 2.40
C GLN A 157 -5.03 17.81 1.71
N LEU A 158 -4.76 16.75 2.47
CA LEU A 158 -4.39 15.45 1.91
C LEU A 158 -5.56 14.68 1.27
N GLN A 159 -6.81 15.06 1.52
CA GLN A 159 -7.97 14.52 0.77
C GLN A 159 -7.88 14.83 -0.74
N ASN A 160 -7.10 15.84 -1.12
CA ASN A 160 -6.84 16.20 -2.50
C ASN A 160 -5.72 15.35 -3.14
N CYS A 161 -5.08 14.44 -2.40
CA CYS A 161 -4.09 13.53 -2.94
C CYS A 161 -4.74 12.24 -3.43
N ARG A 162 -4.36 11.81 -4.63
CA ARG A 162 -4.74 10.49 -5.14
C ARG A 162 -3.97 9.42 -4.37
N THR A 163 -4.61 8.79 -3.40
CA THR A 163 -3.99 7.75 -2.58
C THR A 163 -4.35 6.35 -3.07
N MET A 164 -3.32 5.56 -3.32
CA MET A 164 -3.40 4.20 -3.81
C MET A 164 -2.59 3.24 -2.93
N ILE A 165 -3.03 1.99 -2.89
CA ILE A 165 -2.18 0.86 -2.47
C ILE A 165 -1.78 0.05 -3.69
N PHE A 166 -0.62 -0.59 -3.63
CA PHE A 166 -0.20 -1.58 -4.62
C PHE A 166 -0.05 -2.94 -3.95
N GLY A 167 -0.90 -3.89 -4.35
CA GLY A 167 -0.81 -5.27 -3.88
C GLY A 167 -0.05 -6.16 -4.86
N TYR A 168 0.71 -7.08 -4.31
CA TYR A 168 1.52 -8.01 -5.09
C TYR A 168 1.65 -9.33 -4.32
N ASN A 169 1.80 -10.43 -5.04
CA ASN A 169 1.76 -11.76 -4.43
C ASN A 169 3.13 -12.14 -3.89
N THR A 170 3.33 -11.97 -2.58
CA THR A 170 4.50 -12.44 -1.83
C THR A 170 4.13 -13.48 -0.79
N LYS A 171 2.99 -14.17 -0.96
CA LYS A 171 2.67 -15.26 -0.04
C LYS A 171 3.67 -16.37 -0.26
N TYR A 172 4.12 -16.99 0.84
CA TYR A 172 5.05 -18.11 0.76
C TYR A 172 4.45 -19.30 -0.02
N ASP A 173 3.12 -19.37 -0.13
CA ASP A 173 2.37 -20.36 -0.90
C ASP A 173 1.92 -19.89 -2.28
N ALA A 174 2.57 -18.85 -2.83
CA ALA A 174 2.28 -18.41 -4.18
C ALA A 174 2.70 -19.46 -5.22
N LYS A 175 1.77 -19.82 -6.11
CA LYS A 175 2.05 -20.68 -7.28
C LYS A 175 2.94 -20.01 -8.33
N ALA A 176 2.96 -18.67 -8.37
CA ALA A 176 3.80 -17.89 -9.26
C ALA A 176 5.08 -17.48 -8.54
N GLN A 177 6.23 -17.83 -9.13
CA GLN A 177 7.55 -17.45 -8.65
C GLN A 177 7.90 -16.06 -9.21
N HIS A 178 7.88 -15.03 -8.37
CA HIS A 178 8.28 -13.68 -8.74
C HIS A 178 9.56 -13.29 -8.00
N TRP A 179 10.52 -12.75 -8.73
CA TRP A 179 11.71 -12.12 -8.16
C TRP A 179 11.44 -10.64 -7.91
N ILE A 180 12.37 -9.96 -7.22
CA ILE A 180 12.21 -8.52 -6.97
C ILE A 180 12.01 -7.73 -8.26
N ASP A 181 12.73 -8.08 -9.32
CA ASP A 181 12.67 -7.40 -10.62
C ASP A 181 11.29 -7.54 -11.25
N ASP A 182 10.60 -8.66 -11.03
CA ASP A 182 9.23 -8.84 -11.48
C ASP A 182 8.29 -7.89 -10.75
N TYR A 183 8.38 -7.81 -9.41
CA TYR A 183 7.55 -6.88 -8.63
C TYR A 183 7.82 -5.42 -9.00
N VAL A 184 9.09 -5.07 -9.23
CA VAL A 184 9.50 -3.73 -9.68
C VAL A 184 8.93 -3.42 -11.06
N ASN A 185 9.07 -4.34 -12.03
CA ASN A 185 8.57 -4.15 -13.38
C ASN A 185 7.05 -4.06 -13.43
N ILE A 186 6.34 -4.86 -12.62
CA ILE A 186 4.89 -4.79 -12.48
C ILE A 186 4.49 -3.45 -11.87
N LEU A 187 5.11 -3.02 -10.76
CA LEU A 187 4.83 -1.72 -10.13
C LEU A 187 5.00 -0.57 -11.12
N LEU A 188 6.16 -0.48 -11.79
CA LEU A 188 6.45 0.58 -12.75
C LEU A 188 5.50 0.55 -13.94
N THR A 189 5.14 -0.64 -14.43
CA THR A 189 4.17 -0.79 -15.52
C THR A 189 2.78 -0.30 -15.11
N GLU A 190 2.31 -0.66 -13.92
CA GLU A 190 1.00 -0.24 -13.42
C GLU A 190 0.96 1.27 -13.12
N LEU A 191 2.02 1.83 -12.53
CA LEU A 191 2.15 3.27 -12.31
C LEU A 191 2.15 4.04 -13.64
N ASN A 192 2.88 3.56 -14.64
CA ASN A 192 2.92 4.17 -15.97
C ASN A 192 1.54 4.16 -16.65
N LYS A 193 0.73 3.10 -16.48
CA LYS A 193 -0.65 3.07 -16.97
C LYS A 193 -1.54 4.07 -16.22
N ALA A 194 -1.45 4.09 -14.89
CA ALA A 194 -2.24 4.97 -14.04
C ALA A 194 -1.86 6.46 -14.19
N ARG A 195 -0.67 6.75 -14.73
CA ARG A 195 -0.13 8.08 -15.03
C ARG A 195 0.01 8.31 -16.53
N SER A 196 -0.93 7.84 -17.34
CA SER A 196 -0.86 7.99 -18.81
C SER A 196 -1.12 9.43 -19.30
N GLY A 197 -1.86 10.24 -18.53
CA GLY A 197 -2.15 11.65 -18.85
C GLY A 197 -1.01 12.60 -18.47
N LYS A 198 -0.76 13.64 -19.27
CA LYS A 198 0.33 14.62 -19.03
C LYS A 198 0.27 15.28 -17.64
N GLU A 199 -0.92 15.54 -17.13
CA GLU A 199 -1.10 16.10 -15.80
C GLU A 199 -0.72 15.08 -14.73
N GLU A 200 -1.17 13.83 -14.84
CA GLU A 200 -0.76 12.75 -13.92
C GLU A 200 0.76 12.53 -13.95
N GLN A 201 1.41 12.58 -15.12
CA GLN A 201 2.85 12.40 -15.29
C GLN A 201 3.68 13.44 -14.55
N ARG A 202 3.14 14.64 -14.32
CA ARG A 202 3.83 15.71 -13.60
C ARG A 202 3.58 15.65 -12.10
N ARG A 203 2.50 14.98 -11.66
CA ARG A 203 2.04 15.04 -10.26
C ARG A 203 3.11 14.49 -9.32
N PRO A 204 3.41 15.22 -8.22
CA PRO A 204 4.33 14.76 -7.18
C PRO A 204 3.94 13.37 -6.72
N LEU A 205 4.90 12.46 -6.71
CA LEU A 205 4.72 11.07 -6.34
C LEU A 205 5.39 10.82 -5.00
N VAL A 206 4.61 10.36 -4.02
CA VAL A 206 5.11 9.90 -2.72
C VAL A 206 4.99 8.38 -2.67
N LEU A 207 6.10 7.71 -2.43
CA LEU A 207 6.15 6.26 -2.28
C LEU A 207 6.27 5.89 -0.81
N MET A 208 5.46 4.93 -0.35
CA MET A 208 5.50 4.41 1.01
C MET A 208 5.77 2.91 0.97
N GLY A 209 6.78 2.44 1.69
CA GLY A 209 7.16 1.03 1.71
C GLY A 209 7.32 0.50 3.13
N HIS A 210 6.62 -0.58 3.44
CA HIS A 210 6.81 -1.34 4.68
C HIS A 210 7.68 -2.56 4.43
N SER A 211 8.73 -2.75 5.24
CA SER A 211 9.60 -3.94 5.16
C SER A 211 10.05 -4.17 3.70
N PHE A 212 9.83 -5.37 3.16
CA PHE A 212 10.13 -5.71 1.75
C PHE A 212 9.52 -4.77 0.70
N GLY A 213 8.35 -4.16 0.97
CA GLY A 213 7.75 -3.17 0.07
C GLY A 213 8.62 -1.92 -0.10
N GLY A 214 9.41 -1.56 0.91
CA GLY A 214 10.40 -0.48 0.80
C GLY A 214 11.61 -0.85 -0.06
N THR A 215 12.03 -2.11 -0.03
CA THR A 215 13.07 -2.62 -0.94
C THR A 215 12.61 -2.52 -2.39
N ILE A 216 11.35 -2.90 -2.68
CA ILE A 216 10.76 -2.75 -4.02
C ILE A 216 10.73 -1.27 -4.44
N VAL A 217 10.34 -0.36 -3.54
CA VAL A 217 10.34 1.09 -3.82
C VAL A 217 11.75 1.58 -4.20
N ALA A 218 12.78 1.18 -3.45
CA ALA A 218 14.15 1.60 -3.73
C ALA A 218 14.64 1.07 -5.09
N HIS A 219 14.39 -0.21 -5.38
CA HIS A 219 14.73 -0.82 -6.67
C HIS A 219 13.95 -0.19 -7.82
N ALA A 220 12.65 0.07 -7.65
CA ALA A 220 11.82 0.71 -8.67
C ALA A 220 12.27 2.14 -8.99
N TYR A 221 12.69 2.91 -8.00
CA TYR A 221 13.24 4.25 -8.23
C TYR A 221 14.52 4.22 -9.08
N VAL A 222 15.45 3.30 -8.78
CA VAL A 222 16.68 3.12 -9.54
C VAL A 222 16.37 2.62 -10.96
N THR A 223 15.52 1.60 -11.10
CA THR A 223 15.12 1.07 -12.41
C THR A 223 14.43 2.13 -13.27
N ALA A 224 13.59 2.98 -12.68
CA ALA A 224 12.93 4.08 -13.39
C ALA A 224 13.92 5.12 -13.92
N SER A 225 15.05 5.33 -13.24
CA SER A 225 16.11 6.25 -13.70
C SER A 225 16.86 5.75 -14.94
N ILE A 226 16.87 4.44 -15.18
CA ILE A 226 17.63 3.80 -16.25
C ILE A 226 16.79 3.69 -17.53
N HIS A 227 15.48 3.49 -17.39
CA HIS A 227 14.58 3.24 -18.50
C HIS A 227 13.75 4.47 -18.87
N GLU A 228 13.97 5.01 -20.08
CA GLU A 228 13.27 6.21 -20.58
C GLU A 228 11.74 6.14 -20.45
N ARG A 229 11.15 4.95 -20.57
CA ARG A 229 9.69 4.73 -20.44
C ARG A 229 9.13 5.01 -19.04
N TYR A 230 9.97 5.18 -18.02
CA TYR A 230 9.58 5.45 -16.64
C TYR A 230 10.22 6.73 -16.10
N LYS A 231 10.77 7.55 -17.00
CA LYS A 231 11.46 8.78 -16.62
C LYS A 231 10.55 9.76 -15.88
N ASP A 232 9.29 9.89 -16.29
CA ASP A 232 8.31 10.71 -15.61
C ASP A 232 8.05 10.24 -14.17
N ILE A 233 8.06 8.93 -13.93
CA ILE A 233 7.93 8.35 -12.59
C ILE A 233 9.14 8.74 -11.75
N HIS A 234 10.36 8.56 -12.28
CA HIS A 234 11.59 8.91 -11.57
C HIS A 234 11.65 10.41 -11.21
N GLU A 235 11.37 11.28 -12.19
CA GLU A 235 11.40 12.74 -12.03
C GLU A 235 10.29 13.26 -11.10
N SER A 236 9.18 12.52 -10.98
CA SER A 236 8.06 12.94 -10.14
C SER A 236 8.17 12.52 -8.68
N VAL A 237 9.09 11.63 -8.31
CA VAL A 237 9.22 11.22 -6.90
C VAL A 237 9.64 12.41 -6.04
N ALA A 238 8.70 12.87 -5.20
CA ALA A 238 8.88 14.05 -4.35
C ALA A 238 9.22 13.69 -2.90
N GLY A 239 9.01 12.44 -2.49
CA GLY A 239 9.34 11.97 -1.16
C GLY A 239 9.09 10.48 -0.97
N VAL A 240 9.76 9.89 0.02
CA VAL A 240 9.62 8.46 0.33
C VAL A 240 9.46 8.24 1.84
N PHE A 241 8.57 7.33 2.20
CA PHE A 241 8.37 6.89 3.58
C PHE A 241 8.75 5.41 3.70
N PHE A 242 9.67 5.10 4.60
CA PHE A 242 10.09 3.73 4.88
C PHE A 242 9.68 3.33 6.29
N PHE A 243 9.07 2.14 6.42
CA PHE A 243 8.64 1.59 7.70
C PHE A 243 9.34 0.26 7.95
N GLY A 244 10.35 0.24 8.82
CA GLY A 244 11.11 -0.96 9.17
C GLY A 244 11.75 -1.64 7.96
N VAL A 245 12.23 -0.88 6.97
CA VAL A 245 12.84 -1.45 5.76
C VAL A 245 14.26 -1.91 6.06
N PRO A 246 14.62 -3.18 5.79
CA PRO A 246 15.90 -3.72 6.21
C PRO A 246 17.04 -3.39 5.22
N PHE A 247 17.65 -2.21 5.31
CA PHE A 247 18.77 -1.82 4.44
C PHE A 247 20.15 -2.30 4.95
N SER A 248 20.26 -2.73 6.21
CA SER A 248 21.51 -3.24 6.79
C SER A 248 21.26 -4.30 7.86
N GLY A 249 20.43 -5.29 7.51
CA GLY A 249 20.20 -6.54 8.25
C GLY A 249 18.75 -6.74 8.70
N ILE A 250 18.32 -8.00 8.77
CA ILE A 250 17.00 -8.40 9.27
C ILE A 250 17.14 -9.70 10.07
N LYS A 251 16.27 -9.92 11.05
CA LYS A 251 16.15 -11.23 11.72
C LYS A 251 15.02 -12.03 11.10
N LEU A 252 15.38 -13.12 10.42
CA LEU A 252 14.44 -14.02 9.75
C LEU A 252 14.58 -15.47 10.19
N ASP A 253 15.48 -15.79 11.14
CA ASP A 253 15.78 -17.16 11.58
C ASP A 253 14.52 -17.94 11.97
N ASP A 254 13.59 -17.30 12.69
CA ASP A 254 12.32 -17.90 13.12
C ASP A 254 11.40 -18.25 11.94
N VAL A 255 11.37 -17.41 10.91
CA VAL A 255 10.57 -17.61 9.70
C VAL A 255 11.23 -18.65 8.79
N GLN A 256 12.56 -18.65 8.70
CA GLN A 256 13.32 -19.64 7.95
C GLN A 256 13.11 -21.03 8.55
N SER A 257 13.30 -21.19 9.87
CA SER A 257 13.03 -22.46 10.55
C SER A 257 11.59 -22.92 10.38
N MET A 258 10.60 -22.00 10.42
CA MET A 258 9.22 -22.36 10.10
C MET A 258 9.09 -22.96 8.70
N LEU A 259 9.67 -22.34 7.68
CA LEU A 259 9.56 -22.83 6.31
C LEU A 259 10.30 -24.14 6.09
N GLU A 260 11.46 -24.33 6.73
CA GLU A 260 12.23 -25.59 6.69
C GLU A 260 11.53 -26.75 7.42
N ASP A 261 10.74 -26.45 8.46
CA ASP A 261 9.97 -27.44 9.25
C ASP A 261 8.59 -27.77 8.65
N ILE A 262 8.16 -27.10 7.58
CA ILE A 262 6.92 -27.45 6.87
C ILE A 262 7.20 -28.69 6.03
N ASP A 263 6.57 -29.81 6.39
CA ASP A 263 6.64 -31.05 5.63
C ASP A 263 5.90 -30.88 4.30
N GLU A 264 6.56 -31.16 3.18
CA GLU A 264 5.95 -31.10 1.85
C GLU A 264 4.79 -32.12 1.73
N GLU A 265 4.78 -33.21 2.51
CA GLU A 265 3.66 -34.17 2.57
C GLU A 265 2.39 -33.61 3.26
N GLU A 266 2.52 -32.63 4.17
CA GLU A 266 1.37 -31.96 4.82
C GLU A 266 0.69 -30.93 3.89
N LEU A 267 1.40 -30.47 2.85
CA LEU A 267 0.85 -29.66 1.78
C LEU A 267 0.26 -30.61 0.74
N SER A 268 -1.02 -30.45 0.39
CA SER A 268 -1.63 -31.28 -0.66
C SER A 268 -0.75 -31.29 -1.93
N ASN A 269 -0.70 -32.41 -2.67
CA ASN A 269 0.11 -32.67 -3.88
C ASN A 269 0.01 -31.60 -5.02
N GLN A 270 -0.66 -30.46 -4.80
CA GLN A 270 -0.71 -29.28 -5.66
C GLN A 270 0.30 -28.18 -5.25
N CYS A 271 1.21 -28.45 -4.31
CA CYS A 271 2.07 -27.46 -3.66
C CYS A 271 3.59 -27.74 -3.75
N GLU A 272 4.04 -28.67 -4.60
CA GLU A 272 5.47 -28.85 -4.86
C GLU A 272 6.10 -27.51 -5.33
N GLY A 273 7.15 -27.05 -4.65
CA GLY A 273 7.88 -25.81 -4.97
C GLY A 273 7.38 -24.51 -4.32
N ILE A 274 6.27 -24.56 -3.57
CA ILE A 274 5.73 -23.39 -2.83
C ILE A 274 6.66 -22.98 -1.69
N VAL A 275 7.03 -23.92 -0.82
CA VAL A 275 7.93 -23.66 0.33
C VAL A 275 9.28 -23.15 -0.15
N GLN A 276 9.78 -23.72 -1.24
CA GLN A 276 11.04 -23.32 -1.88
C GLN A 276 11.02 -21.85 -2.33
N HIS A 277 9.92 -21.37 -2.91
CA HIS A 277 9.80 -19.97 -3.30
C HIS A 277 9.83 -19.02 -2.09
N GLY A 278 9.13 -19.38 -1.01
CA GLY A 278 9.18 -18.63 0.25
C GLY A 278 10.61 -18.54 0.80
N LEU A 279 11.35 -19.65 0.80
CA LEU A 279 12.75 -19.70 1.22
C LEU A 279 13.66 -18.85 0.32
N GLU A 280 13.43 -18.85 -0.99
CA GLU A 280 14.18 -18.01 -1.94
C GLU A 280 13.95 -16.51 -1.71
N LEU A 281 12.70 -16.10 -1.46
CA LEU A 281 12.39 -14.72 -1.08
C LEU A 281 13.06 -14.32 0.24
N LEU A 282 13.09 -15.20 1.25
CA LEU A 282 13.80 -14.93 2.50
C LEU A 282 15.31 -14.80 2.28
N LYS A 283 15.91 -15.71 1.51
CA LYS A 283 17.34 -15.66 1.14
C LYS A 283 17.68 -14.38 0.39
N TYR A 284 16.81 -13.94 -0.52
CA TYR A 284 17.00 -12.70 -1.24
C TYR A 284 16.94 -11.48 -0.30
N ILE A 285 15.96 -11.43 0.60
CA ILE A 285 15.85 -10.34 1.58
C ILE A 285 17.06 -10.33 2.50
N ASP A 286 17.50 -11.48 3.00
CA ASP A 286 18.71 -11.59 3.82
C ASP A 286 19.97 -11.18 3.04
N TYR A 287 20.06 -11.56 1.76
CA TYR A 287 21.13 -11.14 0.87
C TYR A 287 21.19 -9.62 0.67
N GLU A 288 20.05 -9.00 0.37
CA GLU A 288 19.94 -7.54 0.19
C GLU A 288 20.15 -6.78 1.49
N ALA A 289 19.62 -7.28 2.61
CA ALA A 289 19.76 -6.63 3.90
C ALA A 289 21.17 -6.82 4.48
N GLY A 290 21.82 -7.96 4.24
CA GLY A 290 23.11 -8.31 4.82
C GLY A 290 24.30 -7.53 4.26
N ARG A 291 24.09 -6.72 3.20
CA ARG A 291 25.14 -5.92 2.56
C ARG A 291 24.58 -4.62 2.00
N VAL A 292 25.43 -3.63 1.78
CA VAL A 292 25.06 -2.49 0.94
C VAL A 292 25.16 -2.91 -0.53
N THR A 293 24.02 -3.15 -1.18
CA THR A 293 23.97 -3.55 -2.59
C THR A 293 24.24 -2.36 -3.51
N LEU A 294 24.67 -2.63 -4.75
CA LEU A 294 24.86 -1.58 -5.76
C LEU A 294 23.57 -0.76 -5.97
N THR A 295 22.41 -1.44 -5.96
CA THR A 295 21.11 -0.78 -6.05
C THR A 295 20.87 0.16 -4.87
N THR A 296 21.15 -0.28 -3.64
CA THR A 296 21.01 0.57 -2.45
C THR A 296 21.95 1.78 -2.51
N GLN A 297 23.21 1.59 -2.93
CA GLN A 297 24.14 2.70 -3.08
C GLN A 297 23.70 3.68 -4.18
N THR A 298 23.21 3.16 -5.31
CA THR A 298 22.69 3.98 -6.42
C THR A 298 21.47 4.78 -5.98
N PHE A 299 20.55 4.14 -5.25
CA PHE A 299 19.38 4.79 -4.66
C PHE A 299 19.81 5.95 -3.74
N VAL A 300 20.71 5.70 -2.78
CA VAL A 300 21.21 6.73 -1.86
C VAL A 300 21.82 7.93 -2.59
N ASN A 301 22.65 7.66 -3.62
CA ASN A 301 23.28 8.70 -4.41
C ASN A 301 22.23 9.54 -5.15
N GLN A 302 21.31 8.89 -5.88
CA GLN A 302 20.27 9.57 -6.65
C GLN A 302 19.29 10.36 -5.78
N ILE A 303 18.90 9.83 -4.62
CA ILE A 303 18.07 10.56 -3.65
C ILE A 303 18.76 11.85 -3.20
N SER A 304 20.07 11.79 -2.95
CA SER A 304 20.87 12.95 -2.55
C SER A 304 20.99 13.98 -3.68
N ASP A 305 21.29 13.51 -4.90
CA ASP A 305 21.44 14.34 -6.09
C ASP A 305 20.14 15.05 -6.46
N ASN A 306 19.01 14.34 -6.34
CA ASN A 306 17.67 14.86 -6.63
C ASN A 306 17.01 15.56 -5.43
N GLN A 307 17.70 15.64 -4.28
CA GLN A 307 17.24 16.33 -3.07
C GLN A 307 15.88 15.82 -2.55
N ILE A 308 15.64 14.51 -2.66
CA ILE A 308 14.39 13.87 -2.26
C ILE A 308 14.43 13.56 -0.76
N TYR A 309 13.37 13.91 -0.04
CA TYR A 309 13.28 13.64 1.40
C TYR A 309 12.80 12.22 1.69
N ILE A 310 13.54 11.52 2.55
CA ILE A 310 13.24 10.19 3.07
C ILE A 310 12.85 10.30 4.54
N TYR A 311 11.75 9.64 4.90
CA TYR A 311 11.29 9.52 6.28
C TYR A 311 11.34 8.05 6.71
N SER A 312 12.34 7.70 7.51
CA SER A 312 12.66 6.32 7.90
C SER A 312 12.18 6.02 9.33
N PHE A 313 11.05 5.32 9.43
CA PHE A 313 10.45 4.88 10.68
C PHE A 313 11.03 3.54 11.13
N TYR A 314 11.48 3.47 12.38
CA TYR A 314 11.99 2.23 12.98
C TYR A 314 11.13 1.78 14.15
N GLU A 315 11.02 0.46 14.32
CA GLU A 315 10.29 -0.16 15.43
C GLU A 315 11.01 0.05 16.77
N THR A 316 10.24 0.30 17.84
CA THR A 316 10.76 0.39 19.22
C THR A 316 10.29 -0.77 20.09
N HIS A 317 9.28 -1.52 19.66
CA HIS A 317 8.81 -2.72 20.34
C HIS A 317 9.24 -3.97 19.59
N LYS A 318 9.49 -5.05 20.34
CA LYS A 318 9.81 -6.35 19.75
C LYS A 318 8.55 -7.03 19.22
N THR A 319 8.67 -7.70 18.09
CA THR A 319 7.65 -8.61 17.55
C THR A 319 7.85 -10.00 18.16
N LYS A 320 6.78 -10.70 18.56
CA LYS A 320 6.92 -12.11 18.95
C LYS A 320 7.45 -12.95 17.78
N ALA A 321 8.45 -13.80 18.01
CA ALA A 321 8.94 -14.71 16.98
C ALA A 321 7.84 -15.66 16.51
N VAL A 322 7.97 -16.14 15.28
CA VAL A 322 7.17 -17.26 14.78
C VAL A 322 7.57 -18.52 15.55
N ALA A 323 6.59 -19.24 16.07
CA ALA A 323 6.77 -20.50 16.76
C ALA A 323 5.53 -21.40 16.53
N ARG A 324 5.67 -22.69 16.79
CA ARG A 324 4.54 -23.63 16.77
C ARG A 324 3.53 -23.27 17.85
N VAL A 325 2.25 -23.31 17.49
CA VAL A 325 1.14 -23.07 18.42
C VAL A 325 0.70 -24.42 19.02
N GLU A 326 0.29 -24.43 20.29
CA GLU A 326 -0.35 -25.60 20.89
C GLU A 326 -1.60 -25.98 20.08
N GLY A 327 -1.67 -27.23 19.61
CA GLY A 327 -2.72 -27.70 18.71
C GLY A 327 -2.39 -27.67 17.21
N GLY A 328 -1.15 -27.31 16.85
CA GLY A 328 -0.63 -27.40 15.48
C GLY A 328 -0.61 -26.07 14.71
N GLY A 329 0.24 -26.01 13.69
CA GLY A 329 0.48 -24.82 12.89
C GLY A 329 1.41 -23.78 13.54
N TRP A 330 1.55 -22.63 12.88
CA TRP A 330 2.51 -21.59 13.23
C TRP A 330 1.84 -20.25 13.55
N GLY A 331 2.43 -19.50 14.48
CA GLY A 331 1.94 -18.19 14.89
C GLY A 331 3.02 -17.34 15.54
N ARG A 332 2.76 -16.04 15.66
CA ARG A 332 3.65 -15.08 16.35
C ARG A 332 3.49 -15.21 17.87
N CYS A 333 3.92 -16.34 18.43
CA CYS A 333 3.77 -16.70 19.85
C CYS A 333 5.09 -17.00 20.58
N GLY A 334 6.22 -16.99 19.87
CA GLY A 334 7.55 -17.22 20.45
C GLY A 334 8.14 -16.00 21.15
N GLU A 335 9.43 -16.11 21.49
CA GLU A 335 10.17 -15.07 22.19
C GLU A 335 10.20 -13.74 21.42
N PRO A 336 10.04 -12.59 22.09
CA PRO A 336 10.09 -11.29 21.42
C PRO A 336 11.47 -11.00 20.81
N ILE A 337 11.48 -10.66 19.52
CA ILE A 337 12.65 -10.26 18.74
C ILE A 337 12.47 -8.86 18.14
N LEU A 338 13.58 -8.14 18.00
CA LEU A 338 13.61 -6.96 17.13
C LEU A 338 13.91 -7.47 15.72
N VAL A 339 12.95 -7.34 14.81
CA VAL A 339 13.03 -7.89 13.44
C VAL A 339 13.99 -7.05 12.61
N VAL A 340 13.89 -5.72 12.71
CA VAL A 340 14.76 -4.76 12.02
C VAL A 340 15.29 -3.76 13.03
N SER A 341 16.61 -3.73 13.21
CA SER A 341 17.22 -2.76 14.11
C SER A 341 17.11 -1.33 13.57
N GLN A 342 17.13 -0.34 14.45
CA GLN A 342 17.19 1.08 14.07
C GLN A 342 18.32 1.39 13.08
N ASN A 343 19.48 0.73 13.22
CA ASN A 343 20.60 0.91 12.31
C ASN A 343 20.34 0.34 10.91
N SER A 344 19.55 -0.73 10.82
CA SER A 344 19.16 -1.33 9.54
C SER A 344 18.06 -0.56 8.84
N ALA A 345 17.15 0.05 9.61
CA ALA A 345 16.05 0.85 9.09
C ALA A 345 16.47 2.24 8.55
N ARG A 346 17.77 2.55 8.49
CA ARG A 346 18.31 3.85 8.09
C ARG A 346 19.27 3.72 6.93
N LEU A 347 19.20 4.66 5.99
CA LEU A 347 20.11 4.76 4.85
C LEU A 347 21.34 5.65 5.12
N ARG A 348 21.28 6.44 6.19
CA ARG A 348 22.28 7.42 6.62
C ARG A 348 22.55 8.50 5.57
N ILE A 349 21.47 9.01 4.96
CA ILE A 349 21.55 10.08 3.96
C ILE A 349 21.55 11.43 4.69
N ASP A 350 22.72 12.05 4.80
CA ASP A 350 22.83 13.36 5.46
C ASP A 350 21.90 14.39 4.82
N LYS A 351 21.20 15.16 5.67
CA LYS A 351 20.23 16.23 5.33
C LYS A 351 18.91 15.78 4.67
N PHE A 352 18.90 14.64 3.99
CA PHE A 352 17.73 14.18 3.23
C PHE A 352 17.00 13.01 3.88
N GLU A 353 17.56 12.37 4.91
CA GLU A 353 16.86 11.38 5.71
C GLU A 353 16.54 11.88 7.11
N GLU A 354 15.28 11.80 7.50
CA GLU A 354 14.85 11.94 8.89
C GLU A 354 14.50 10.55 9.43
N SER A 355 15.16 10.14 10.52
CA SER A 355 14.84 8.87 11.16
C SER A 355 13.99 9.06 12.41
N ILE A 356 12.86 8.35 12.43
CA ILE A 356 11.75 8.60 13.36
C ILE A 356 11.42 7.31 14.12
N ALA A 357 11.30 7.40 15.44
CA ALA A 357 10.84 6.29 16.25
C ALA A 357 9.33 6.08 16.06
N ALA A 358 8.90 4.85 15.81
CA ALA A 358 7.50 4.46 15.87
C ALA A 358 7.28 3.58 17.11
N GLU A 359 6.37 3.98 18.01
CA GLU A 359 6.02 3.27 19.26
C GLU A 359 5.23 1.96 18.97
N ALA A 360 5.78 1.10 18.12
CA ALA A 360 5.16 -0.08 17.55
C ALA A 360 6.22 -1.18 17.29
N ASN A 361 5.74 -2.39 17.03
CA ASN A 361 6.59 -3.49 16.54
C ASN A 361 6.51 -3.59 15.00
N HIS A 362 7.37 -4.40 14.39
CA HIS A 362 7.48 -4.58 12.94
C HIS A 362 6.15 -4.90 12.25
N SER A 363 5.28 -5.65 12.93
CA SER A 363 3.98 -6.09 12.40
C SER A 363 2.87 -5.04 12.54
N THR A 364 3.05 -4.03 13.39
CA THR A 364 2.06 -3.00 13.71
C THR A 364 2.50 -1.59 13.39
N ILE A 365 3.76 -1.37 12.96
CA ILE A 365 4.34 -0.06 12.65
C ILE A 365 3.54 0.76 11.62
N VAL A 366 2.78 0.09 10.75
CA VAL A 366 1.92 0.72 9.73
C VAL A 366 0.42 0.64 10.03
N LYS A 367 0.02 0.12 11.19
CA LYS A 367 -1.39 -0.10 11.60
C LYS A 367 -1.84 0.97 12.58
N LEU A 368 -1.88 2.20 12.08
CA LEU A 368 -2.15 3.40 12.86
C LEU A 368 -3.65 3.47 13.19
N GLN A 369 -3.96 3.59 14.48
CA GLN A 369 -5.31 3.40 15.00
C GLN A 369 -6.11 4.70 15.15
N SER A 370 -5.43 5.85 15.26
CA SER A 370 -6.06 7.12 15.60
C SER A 370 -5.46 8.27 14.79
N PRO A 371 -6.26 9.29 14.41
CA PRO A 371 -5.73 10.54 13.85
C PRO A 371 -4.82 11.32 14.81
N GLN A 372 -4.80 10.96 16.10
CA GLN A 372 -3.90 11.51 17.12
C GLN A 372 -2.68 10.63 17.39
N ASP A 373 -2.54 9.50 16.69
CA ASP A 373 -1.34 8.66 16.76
C ASP A 373 -0.09 9.51 16.41
N LYS A 374 0.94 9.44 17.24
CA LYS A 374 2.18 10.24 17.06
C LYS A 374 2.87 9.94 15.73
N THR A 375 2.83 8.67 15.31
CA THR A 375 3.39 8.23 14.03
C THR A 375 2.56 8.82 12.89
N TYR A 376 1.23 8.72 12.96
CA TYR A 376 0.35 9.28 11.93
C TYR A 376 0.48 10.80 11.82
N THR A 377 0.46 11.53 12.93
CA THR A 377 0.60 12.99 12.95
C THR A 377 1.94 13.43 12.35
N THR A 378 3.03 12.70 12.64
CA THR A 378 4.32 12.93 11.99
C THR A 378 4.25 12.68 10.47
N ILE A 379 3.68 11.55 10.04
CA ILE A 379 3.50 11.23 8.61
C ILE A 379 2.71 12.34 7.91
N ARG A 380 1.57 12.72 8.47
CA ARG A 380 0.68 13.78 7.96
C ARG A 380 1.45 15.09 7.79
N ASP A 381 2.16 15.53 8.82
CA ASP A 381 2.92 16.77 8.77
C ASP A 381 4.02 16.73 7.70
N ARG A 382 4.67 15.57 7.49
CA ARG A 382 5.70 15.41 6.44
C ARG A 382 5.11 15.32 5.04
N LEU A 383 3.95 14.68 4.89
CA LEU A 383 3.21 14.67 3.62
C LEU A 383 2.84 16.09 3.19
N LYS A 384 2.26 16.89 4.10
CA LYS A 384 1.91 18.29 3.84
C LYS A 384 3.12 19.10 3.38
N ARG A 385 4.26 18.96 4.07
CA ARG A 385 5.53 19.62 3.67
C ARG A 385 6.04 19.19 2.30
N ILE A 386 5.89 17.91 1.92
CA ILE A 386 6.26 17.46 0.57
C ILE A 386 5.39 18.17 -0.46
N MET A 387 4.06 18.18 -0.27
CA MET A 387 3.12 18.81 -1.21
C MET A 387 3.39 20.31 -1.34
N GLU A 388 3.54 21.03 -0.22
CA GLU A 388 3.88 22.45 -0.19
C GLU A 388 5.19 22.78 -0.93
N ARG A 389 6.20 21.91 -0.84
CA ARG A 389 7.47 22.11 -1.56
C ARG A 389 7.31 21.92 -3.06
N SER A 390 6.56 20.90 -3.47
CA SER A 390 6.31 20.64 -4.89
C SER A 390 5.52 21.75 -5.57
N GLU A 391 4.66 22.47 -4.85
CA GLU A 391 3.99 23.68 -5.34
C GLU A 391 4.98 24.85 -5.53
N ASN A 392 5.94 25.01 -4.61
CA ASN A 392 6.85 26.17 -4.59
C ASN A 392 8.04 26.07 -5.55
N THR A 393 8.50 24.87 -5.94
CA THR A 393 9.69 24.69 -6.77
C THR A 393 9.49 24.99 -8.26
N GLY A 394 8.32 25.49 -8.67
CA GLY A 394 8.11 25.90 -10.05
C GLY A 394 8.00 24.73 -11.05
N VAL A 395 8.01 23.48 -10.57
CA VAL A 395 7.58 22.31 -11.36
C VAL A 395 6.12 22.47 -11.81
N TYR A 396 5.40 23.39 -11.14
CA TYR A 396 4.12 24.00 -11.52
C TYR A 396 4.23 25.53 -11.55
N PRO A 397 3.43 26.25 -12.35
CA PRO A 397 3.42 27.71 -12.32
C PRO A 397 3.10 28.22 -10.91
N SER A 398 3.95 29.11 -10.38
CA SER A 398 3.76 29.71 -9.06
C SER A 398 2.45 30.51 -9.03
N ILE A 399 1.68 30.37 -7.95
CA ILE A 399 0.44 31.11 -7.67
C ILE A 399 0.69 32.63 -7.51
N LYS A 400 1.94 33.10 -7.47
CA LYS A 400 2.28 34.49 -7.10
C LYS A 400 2.32 35.51 -8.23
N SER A 401 1.94 35.17 -9.47
CA SER A 401 1.96 36.14 -10.58
C SER A 401 0.69 36.10 -11.44
N ILE A 402 -0.48 36.24 -10.80
CA ILE A 402 -1.65 36.79 -11.49
C ILE A 402 -1.73 38.25 -11.06
N ASP A 403 -1.22 39.12 -11.93
CA ASP A 403 -1.42 40.55 -11.81
C ASP A 403 -2.93 40.84 -11.74
N LEU A 404 -3.36 41.45 -10.64
CA LEU A 404 -4.70 41.99 -10.39
C LEU A 404 -5.04 43.19 -11.31
N VAL A 405 -4.47 43.25 -12.51
CA VAL A 405 -4.64 44.38 -13.44
C VAL A 405 -5.48 43.92 -14.63
N SER A 406 -6.80 43.82 -14.45
CA SER A 406 -7.81 44.03 -15.52
C SER A 406 -9.24 43.65 -15.11
N ILE A 407 -9.67 43.96 -13.88
CA ILE A 407 -11.11 44.10 -13.59
C ILE A 407 -11.36 45.53 -13.12
N SER A 408 -11.17 46.47 -14.04
CA SER A 408 -11.75 47.81 -13.96
C SER A 408 -11.76 48.44 -15.35
N THR A 409 -12.82 48.18 -16.11
CA THR A 409 -13.57 49.17 -16.91
C THR A 409 -14.77 48.50 -17.55
#